data_AF-A0A918IV73-F1
#
_entry.id   AF-A0A918IV73-F1
#
_cell.length_a   1.000
_cell.length_b   1.000
_cell.length_c   1.000
_cell.angle_alpha   90.00
_cell.angle_beta   90.00
_cell.angle_gamma   90.00
#
_symmetry.space_group_name_H-M   'P 1'
#
loop_
_entity.id
_entity.type
_entity.pdbx_description
1 polymer ?
#
loop_
_entity_poly.entity_id
_entity_poly.type
_entity_poly.pdbx_seq_one_letter_code
_entity_poly.pdbx_strand_id
1 'polypeptide(L)'
;MPVKVKLGNLHCSVTEDSDYDTAYLTWDGIEIWRMRMEEGWDRDVGWEKSISRDARVELWDYDTIDQDDNLGGETIRPSLVGLGTQRARFTADEADYVLEFQVVPDWENLDNRPETADIVADGDRLYQRHKSGAIYQRVGSSWENRDNRRETADIVADAGRLFQRHKSGAIYQYIGGDDWRPLPGGNFPGTKQIATSDGRLYQRHDSGAIYQYTGDEIGPWENLDNFPKTVDIVADGDRLYQRHSTGAIYELVRSTPHTWRPLDNRPETADIVADAGRLYQRHHNGAIYEYTGSGWRNLDNNRAVVEIATGDGLLYKRHFNGLIFGYTGSTWLLRDDNNKTAKVETSGGHLYQMHDTGAIYRERPV
;
A
#
# COMPACT_ATOMS: atom_id res chain seq x y z
N MET A 1 18.11 -10.36 -4.07
CA MET A 1 17.90 -8.93 -3.77
C MET A 1 17.61 -8.80 -2.28
N PRO A 2 17.80 -7.63 -1.64
CA PRO A 2 17.68 -7.55 -0.18
C PRO A 2 16.22 -7.69 0.27
N VAL A 3 15.94 -8.69 1.10
CA VAL A 3 14.72 -8.83 1.89
C VAL A 3 15.06 -8.60 3.35
N LYS A 4 14.09 -8.18 4.18
CA LYS A 4 14.28 -8.03 5.61
C LYS A 4 13.78 -9.26 6.35
N VAL A 5 14.64 -9.83 7.19
CA VAL A 5 14.28 -10.87 8.17
C VAL A 5 13.97 -10.19 9.49
N LYS A 6 12.90 -10.65 10.15
CA LYS A 6 12.51 -10.24 11.49
C LYS A 6 12.34 -11.48 12.35
N LEU A 7 13.15 -11.57 13.40
CA LEU A 7 13.03 -12.61 14.43
C LEU A 7 12.09 -12.06 15.52
N GLY A 8 10.99 -12.77 15.73
CA GLY A 8 9.95 -12.42 16.69
C GLY A 8 10.11 -13.21 17.97
N ASN A 9 9.07 -13.96 18.36
CA ASN A 9 9.02 -14.67 19.61
C ASN A 9 9.81 -15.99 19.56
N LEU A 10 10.65 -16.24 20.56
CA LEU A 10 11.22 -17.54 20.89
C LEU A 10 10.41 -18.16 22.04
N HIS A 11 9.77 -19.28 21.75
CA HIS A 11 9.02 -20.07 22.71
C HIS A 11 9.85 -21.28 23.16
N CYS A 12 9.98 -21.49 24.47
CA CYS A 12 10.57 -22.68 25.08
C CYS A 12 9.45 -23.61 25.56
N SER A 13 9.39 -24.84 25.04
CA SER A 13 8.50 -25.88 25.58
C SER A 13 9.23 -26.77 26.58
N VAL A 14 10.48 -27.11 26.27
CA VAL A 14 11.37 -27.96 27.09
C VAL A 14 12.76 -27.33 27.05
N THR A 15 13.35 -27.13 28.22
CA THR A 15 14.75 -26.72 28.40
C THR A 15 15.67 -27.91 28.19
N GLU A 16 16.92 -27.68 27.79
CA GLU A 16 17.92 -28.75 27.76
C GLU A 16 18.15 -29.28 29.18
N ASP A 17 18.24 -28.36 30.14
CA ASP A 17 18.55 -28.65 31.53
C ASP A 17 17.32 -28.77 32.45
N SER A 18 17.53 -29.37 33.63
CA SER A 18 16.47 -29.55 34.64
C SER A 18 15.97 -28.26 35.29
N ASP A 19 16.68 -27.14 35.09
CA ASP A 19 16.45 -25.88 35.79
C ASP A 19 16.03 -24.77 34.80
N TYR A 20 16.98 -24.24 34.04
CA TYR A 20 16.78 -23.17 33.06
C TYR A 20 17.96 -23.11 32.10
N ASP A 21 17.71 -22.69 30.86
CA ASP A 21 18.74 -22.51 29.85
C ASP A 21 19.21 -21.05 29.85
N THR A 22 20.49 -20.83 29.58
CA THR A 22 21.03 -19.53 29.15
C THR A 22 21.08 -19.48 27.62
N ALA A 23 19.89 -19.52 27.02
CA ALA A 23 19.72 -19.53 25.58
C ALA A 23 20.35 -18.30 24.89
N TYR A 24 21.12 -18.53 23.83
CA TYR A 24 21.57 -17.49 22.92
C TYR A 24 21.35 -17.85 21.45
N LEU A 25 20.98 -16.86 20.65
CA LEU A 25 20.82 -16.99 19.20
C LEU A 25 22.05 -16.43 18.52
N THR A 26 22.52 -17.15 17.51
CA THR A 26 23.56 -16.67 16.59
C THR A 26 23.00 -16.46 15.19
N TRP A 27 23.57 -15.50 14.48
CA TRP A 27 23.32 -15.21 13.08
C TRP A 27 24.62 -15.34 12.30
N ASP A 28 24.69 -16.31 11.39
CA ASP A 28 25.91 -16.67 10.68
C ASP A 28 27.12 -16.81 11.63
N GLY A 29 26.89 -17.42 12.81
CA GLY A 29 27.89 -17.65 13.85
C GLY A 29 28.19 -16.45 14.76
N ILE A 30 27.48 -15.33 14.64
CA ILE A 30 27.64 -14.15 15.51
C ILE A 30 26.46 -14.08 16.47
N GLU A 31 26.70 -14.04 17.77
CA GLU A 31 25.63 -13.86 18.77
C GLU A 31 24.85 -12.55 18.53
N ILE A 32 23.53 -12.65 18.50
CA ILE A 32 22.61 -11.53 18.27
C ILE A 32 21.62 -11.31 19.42
N TRP A 33 21.46 -12.31 20.28
CA TRP A 33 20.50 -12.29 21.38
C TRP A 33 20.90 -13.35 22.40
N ARG A 34 20.70 -13.05 23.69
CA ARG A 34 20.94 -13.96 24.81
C ARG A 34 20.02 -13.61 25.96
N MET A 35 19.31 -14.59 26.52
CA MET A 35 18.52 -14.46 27.74
C MET A 35 18.37 -15.81 28.44
N ARG A 36 18.03 -15.76 29.74
CA ARG A 36 17.50 -16.93 30.45
C ARG A 36 16.14 -17.35 29.90
N MET A 37 15.96 -18.65 29.70
CA MET A 37 14.71 -19.31 29.29
C MET A 37 14.31 -20.41 30.27
N GLU A 38 13.01 -20.60 30.46
CA GLU A 38 12.45 -21.70 31.25
C GLU A 38 11.31 -22.32 30.45
N GLU A 39 10.94 -23.57 30.77
CA GLU A 39 9.81 -24.25 30.15
C GLU A 39 8.52 -23.39 30.19
N GLY A 40 7.88 -23.27 29.04
CA GLY A 40 6.67 -22.48 28.83
C GLY A 40 6.90 -20.97 28.66
N TRP A 41 8.14 -20.49 28.65
CA TRP A 41 8.42 -19.06 28.47
C TRP A 41 8.42 -18.63 27.00
N ASP A 42 7.91 -17.42 26.81
CA ASP A 42 8.00 -16.66 25.56
C ASP A 42 8.92 -15.46 25.75
N ARG A 43 9.79 -15.22 24.76
CA ARG A 43 10.65 -14.03 24.69
C ARG A 43 10.67 -13.43 23.30
N ASP A 44 10.37 -12.14 23.22
CA ASP A 44 10.59 -11.38 22.00
C ASP A 44 12.09 -11.19 21.77
N VAL A 45 12.56 -11.66 20.62
CA VAL A 45 13.93 -11.47 20.15
C VAL A 45 14.11 -10.05 19.61
N GLY A 46 13.08 -9.48 18.97
CA GLY A 46 13.07 -8.10 18.50
C GLY A 46 14.22 -7.73 17.55
N TRP A 47 14.73 -8.69 16.77
CA TRP A 47 15.91 -8.51 15.92
C TRP A 47 15.54 -8.50 14.44
N GLU A 48 16.14 -7.59 13.68
CA GLU A 48 15.93 -7.49 12.22
C GLU A 48 17.22 -7.30 11.43
N LYS A 49 17.26 -7.86 10.21
CA LYS A 49 18.39 -7.69 9.28
C LYS A 49 18.00 -7.92 7.84
N SER A 50 18.54 -7.09 6.94
CA SER A 50 18.41 -7.31 5.50
C SER A 50 19.38 -8.39 5.02
N ILE A 51 18.89 -9.31 4.20
CA ILE A 51 19.68 -10.38 3.56
C ILE A 51 19.48 -10.41 2.05
N SER A 52 20.54 -10.73 1.32
CA SER A 52 20.50 -10.96 -0.13
C SER A 52 20.82 -12.40 -0.54
N ARG A 53 21.16 -13.24 0.44
CA ARG A 53 21.49 -14.67 0.33
C ARG A 53 20.96 -15.40 1.56
N ASP A 54 20.95 -16.72 1.49
CA ASP A 54 20.65 -17.57 2.64
C ASP A 54 21.55 -17.19 3.84
N ALA A 55 20.95 -17.22 5.02
CA ALA A 55 21.61 -16.97 6.28
C ALA A 55 21.19 -18.05 7.29
N ARG A 56 22.07 -18.33 8.25
CA ARG A 56 21.82 -19.36 9.25
C ARG A 56 21.56 -18.71 10.60
N VAL A 57 20.47 -19.11 11.24
CA VAL A 57 20.18 -18.84 12.64
C VAL A 57 20.38 -20.11 13.43
N GLU A 58 21.07 -20.04 14.57
CA GLU A 58 21.28 -21.19 15.45
C GLU A 58 20.94 -20.81 16.87
N LEU A 59 20.36 -21.74 17.61
CA LEU A 59 20.08 -21.60 19.03
C LEU A 59 21.06 -22.47 19.80
N TRP A 60 21.55 -21.91 20.90
CA TRP A 60 22.51 -22.56 21.76
C TRP A 60 22.15 -22.36 23.23
N ASP A 61 22.51 -23.30 24.09
CA ASP A 61 22.58 -23.09 25.54
C ASP A 61 24.00 -22.66 25.98
N TYR A 62 24.11 -22.04 27.15
CA TYR A 62 25.37 -21.61 27.75
C TYR A 62 25.35 -21.86 29.26
N ASP A 63 25.65 -23.08 29.69
CA ASP A 63 25.75 -23.43 31.11
C ASP A 63 27.20 -23.89 31.45
N THR A 64 27.77 -24.83 30.69
CA THR A 64 29.12 -25.39 30.80
C THR A 64 29.71 -25.64 29.40
N ILE A 65 30.93 -25.16 29.14
CA ILE A 65 31.54 -25.24 27.79
C ILE A 65 31.92 -26.70 27.47
N ASP A 66 30.97 -27.47 26.94
CA ASP A 66 31.23 -28.65 26.14
C ASP A 66 30.60 -28.53 24.74
N GLN A 67 30.40 -29.63 24.04
CA GLN A 67 30.23 -29.65 22.58
C GLN A 67 28.76 -29.83 22.19
N ASP A 68 27.88 -29.85 23.20
CA ASP A 68 26.49 -30.30 23.22
C ASP A 68 25.53 -29.12 23.09
N ASP A 69 25.95 -27.91 23.52
CA ASP A 69 25.21 -26.65 23.58
C ASP A 69 24.43 -26.24 22.30
N ASN A 70 24.62 -26.87 21.15
CA ASN A 70 23.91 -26.52 19.92
C ASN A 70 22.53 -27.18 19.85
N LEU A 71 21.50 -26.43 20.25
CA LEU A 71 20.09 -26.86 20.21
C LEU A 71 19.52 -26.97 18.79
N GLY A 72 20.25 -26.47 17.79
CA GLY A 72 19.97 -26.66 16.36
C GLY A 72 20.14 -25.39 15.53
N GLY A 73 19.80 -25.47 14.23
CA GLY A 73 19.83 -24.31 13.35
C GLY A 73 18.86 -24.37 12.19
N GLU A 74 18.41 -23.19 11.75
CA GLU A 74 17.51 -23.00 10.61
C GLU A 74 18.16 -22.13 9.53
N THR A 75 17.88 -22.46 8.26
CA THR A 75 18.36 -21.65 7.12
C THR A 75 17.25 -20.73 6.65
N ILE A 76 17.39 -19.44 6.92
CA ILE A 76 16.45 -18.43 6.45
C ILE A 76 16.82 -18.02 5.03
N ARG A 77 15.88 -18.24 4.10
CA ARG A 77 16.07 -18.00 2.66
C ARG A 77 15.29 -16.77 2.19
N PRO A 78 15.86 -15.95 1.29
CA PRO A 78 15.10 -14.86 0.68
C PRO A 78 13.82 -15.30 -0.04
N SER A 79 13.74 -16.55 -0.51
CA SER A 79 12.54 -17.12 -1.14
C SER A 79 11.33 -17.26 -0.22
N LEU A 80 11.49 -17.08 1.10
CA LEU A 80 10.39 -17.08 2.06
C LEU A 80 9.64 -15.73 2.11
N VAL A 81 10.07 -14.74 1.32
CA VAL A 81 9.51 -13.39 1.30
C VAL A 81 7.99 -13.40 1.14
N GLY A 82 7.31 -12.74 2.08
CA GLY A 82 5.88 -12.53 2.07
C GLY A 82 5.02 -13.75 2.40
N LEU A 83 5.61 -14.90 2.75
CA LEU A 83 4.86 -16.11 3.13
C LEU A 83 4.23 -16.03 4.54
N GLY A 84 4.33 -14.88 5.21
CA GLY A 84 3.85 -14.67 6.58
C GLY A 84 4.80 -15.26 7.62
N THR A 85 4.29 -15.46 8.85
CA THR A 85 5.08 -16.03 9.96
C THR A 85 5.51 -17.45 9.64
N GLN A 86 6.82 -17.66 9.65
CA GLN A 86 7.51 -18.94 9.58
C GLN A 86 7.97 -19.36 10.97
N ARG A 87 8.32 -20.64 11.13
CA ARG A 87 8.77 -21.22 12.40
C ARG A 87 10.03 -22.05 12.20
N ALA A 88 11.07 -21.74 12.96
CA ALA A 88 12.25 -22.56 13.13
C ALA A 88 12.08 -23.39 14.40
N ARG A 89 12.42 -24.69 14.36
CA ARG A 89 12.41 -25.55 15.54
C ARG A 89 13.82 -25.97 15.91
N PHE A 90 14.15 -25.93 17.20
CA PHE A 90 15.43 -26.34 17.76
C PHE A 90 15.13 -27.42 18.78
N THR A 91 15.47 -28.66 18.44
CA THR A 91 15.09 -29.85 19.22
C THR A 91 16.27 -30.80 19.42
N ALA A 92 17.49 -30.30 19.26
CA ALA A 92 18.65 -31.06 19.68
C ALA A 92 18.73 -31.04 21.21
N ASP A 93 19.37 -32.06 21.74
CA ASP A 93 19.67 -32.23 23.16
C ASP A 93 18.49 -32.07 24.11
N GLU A 94 17.43 -32.85 23.86
CA GLU A 94 16.21 -32.93 24.69
C GLU A 94 15.38 -31.64 24.80
N ALA A 95 15.90 -30.50 24.34
CA ALA A 95 15.20 -29.23 24.26
C ALA A 95 14.07 -29.23 23.21
N ASP A 96 13.12 -28.30 23.34
CA ASP A 96 12.12 -28.00 22.31
C ASP A 96 11.81 -26.50 22.29
N TYR A 97 12.46 -25.80 21.37
CA TYR A 97 12.26 -24.38 21.13
C TYR A 97 11.66 -24.11 19.76
N VAL A 98 10.83 -23.07 19.68
CA VAL A 98 10.25 -22.57 18.44
C VAL A 98 10.50 -21.08 18.31
N LEU A 99 11.26 -20.67 17.29
CA LEU A 99 11.42 -19.26 16.92
C LEU A 99 10.46 -18.91 15.78
N GLU A 100 9.59 -17.94 16.02
CA GLU A 100 8.78 -17.31 14.99
C GLU A 100 9.59 -16.23 14.26
N PHE A 101 9.53 -16.23 12.93
CA PHE A 101 10.20 -15.22 12.12
C PHE A 101 9.40 -14.86 10.87
N GLN A 102 9.69 -13.71 10.29
CA GLN A 102 9.11 -13.28 9.02
C GLN A 102 10.20 -12.83 8.07
N VAL A 103 9.93 -13.03 6.77
CA VAL A 103 10.75 -12.48 5.69
C VAL A 103 9.83 -11.58 4.87
N VAL A 104 10.15 -10.30 4.79
CA VAL A 104 9.36 -9.28 4.09
C VAL A 104 10.26 -8.50 3.13
N PRO A 105 9.72 -7.85 2.09
CA PRO A 105 10.47 -6.88 1.31
C PRO A 105 11.19 -5.86 2.21
N ASP A 106 12.35 -5.39 1.76
CA ASP A 106 13.04 -4.28 2.44
C ASP A 106 12.51 -2.94 1.92
N TRP A 107 12.53 -1.92 2.76
CA TRP A 107 11.93 -0.61 2.48
C TRP A 107 12.96 0.51 2.62
N GLU A 108 12.94 1.45 1.68
CA GLU A 108 13.74 2.67 1.71
C GLU A 108 12.90 3.82 2.27
N ASN A 109 13.39 4.47 3.33
CA ASN A 109 12.82 5.70 3.84
C ASN A 109 13.13 6.87 2.87
N LEU A 110 12.09 7.56 2.40
CA LEU A 110 12.20 8.68 1.48
C LEU A 110 11.91 10.04 2.14
N ASP A 111 11.15 10.07 3.23
CA ASP A 111 10.86 11.27 4.02
C ASP A 111 10.40 10.87 5.43
N ASN A 112 10.66 11.74 6.41
CA ASN A 112 10.16 11.61 7.79
C ASN A 112 9.38 12.85 8.25
N ARG A 113 9.08 13.77 7.33
CA ARG A 113 8.38 15.01 7.65
C ARG A 113 6.92 14.75 8.05
N PRO A 114 6.48 15.22 9.24
CA PRO A 114 5.13 14.97 9.73
C PRO A 114 4.04 15.78 9.01
N GLU A 115 4.44 16.69 8.13
CA GLU A 115 3.53 17.51 7.34
C GLU A 115 2.86 16.76 6.21
N THR A 116 3.35 15.60 5.78
CA THR A 116 2.74 14.82 4.69
C THR A 116 1.29 14.47 5.01
N ALA A 117 0.40 14.73 4.06
CA ALA A 117 -1.03 14.40 4.14
C ALA A 117 -1.44 13.40 3.05
N ASP A 118 -0.73 13.38 1.93
CA ASP A 118 -1.04 12.52 0.80
C ASP A 118 0.19 12.34 -0.11
N ILE A 119 0.20 11.23 -0.86
CA ILE A 119 1.18 10.93 -1.90
C ILE A 119 0.47 10.48 -3.17
N VAL A 120 1.03 10.83 -4.33
CA VAL A 120 0.62 10.31 -5.65
C VAL A 120 1.86 10.06 -6.51
N ALA A 121 1.79 9.07 -7.39
CA ALA A 121 2.90 8.73 -8.27
C ALA A 121 2.46 8.60 -9.74
N ASP A 122 3.40 8.85 -10.66
CA ASP A 122 3.21 8.71 -12.12
C ASP A 122 4.55 8.34 -12.77
N GLY A 123 4.65 7.12 -13.29
CA GLY A 123 5.93 6.47 -13.58
C GLY A 123 6.87 6.52 -12.37
N ASP A 124 8.09 7.02 -12.59
CA ASP A 124 9.11 7.24 -11.55
C ASP A 124 8.94 8.54 -10.75
N ARG A 125 7.90 9.34 -11.04
CA ARG A 125 7.67 10.62 -10.35
C ARG A 125 6.84 10.37 -9.11
N LEU A 126 7.31 10.87 -7.98
CA LEU A 126 6.59 10.84 -6.71
C LEU A 126 6.34 12.27 -6.24
N TYR A 127 5.10 12.55 -5.87
CA TYR A 127 4.66 13.81 -5.31
C TYR A 127 4.09 13.59 -3.92
N GLN A 128 4.29 14.57 -3.05
CA GLN A 128 3.63 14.63 -1.76
C GLN A 128 2.88 15.94 -1.61
N ARG A 129 1.71 15.87 -0.98
CA ARG A 129 0.96 17.02 -0.52
C ARG A 129 1.09 17.11 0.99
N HIS A 130 1.42 18.29 1.50
CA HIS A 130 1.44 18.57 2.92
C HIS A 130 0.03 18.91 3.43
N LYS A 131 -0.19 18.74 4.75
CA LYS A 131 -1.40 19.14 5.48
C LYS A 131 -1.74 20.62 5.29
N SER A 132 -0.71 21.45 5.08
CA SER A 132 -0.85 22.87 4.76
C SER A 132 -1.49 23.13 3.40
N GLY A 133 -1.35 22.20 2.44
CA GLY A 133 -1.67 22.36 1.02
C GLY A 133 -0.43 22.41 0.12
N ALA A 134 0.77 22.62 0.68
CA ALA A 134 2.00 22.69 -0.12
C ALA A 134 2.25 21.37 -0.88
N ILE A 135 2.82 21.49 -2.08
CA ILE A 135 3.12 20.34 -2.95
C ILE A 135 4.64 20.28 -3.14
N TYR A 136 5.18 19.06 -2.99
CA TYR A 136 6.59 18.78 -3.24
C TYR A 136 6.73 17.62 -4.21
N GLN A 137 7.76 17.68 -5.06
CA GLN A 137 8.14 16.59 -5.95
C GLN A 137 9.47 15.99 -5.48
N ARG A 138 9.56 14.67 -5.53
CA ARG A 138 10.78 13.94 -5.27
C ARG A 138 11.73 14.04 -6.48
N VAL A 139 12.92 14.61 -6.29
CA VAL A 139 13.96 14.77 -7.33
C VAL A 139 15.29 14.25 -6.79
N GLY A 140 15.86 13.22 -7.41
CA GLY A 140 17.14 12.63 -7.00
C GLY A 140 17.07 11.97 -5.62
N SER A 141 17.68 12.58 -4.58
CA SER A 141 17.53 12.22 -3.15
C SER A 141 16.71 13.23 -2.33
N SER A 142 16.29 14.34 -2.95
CA SER A 142 15.66 15.50 -2.29
C SER A 142 14.18 15.66 -2.63
N TRP A 143 13.49 16.49 -1.86
CA TRP A 143 12.14 16.95 -2.15
C TRP A 143 12.18 18.44 -2.49
N GLU A 144 11.78 18.76 -3.70
CA GLU A 144 11.72 20.14 -4.18
C GLU A 144 10.30 20.67 -4.08
N ASN A 145 10.16 21.91 -3.66
CA ASN A 145 8.86 22.58 -3.64
C ASN A 145 8.33 22.76 -5.06
N ARG A 146 7.00 22.64 -5.22
CA ARG A 146 6.26 22.89 -6.46
C ARG A 146 5.07 23.81 -6.27
N ASP A 147 4.57 23.89 -5.03
CA ASP A 147 3.55 24.85 -4.64
C ASP A 147 3.60 25.09 -3.12
N ASN A 148 3.40 26.35 -2.70
CA ASN A 148 3.27 26.75 -1.30
C ASN A 148 1.84 27.22 -0.95
N ARG A 149 0.91 27.21 -1.90
CA ARG A 149 -0.48 27.61 -1.68
C ARG A 149 -1.14 26.66 -0.69
N ARG A 150 -1.94 27.22 0.23
CA ARG A 150 -2.58 26.46 1.31
C ARG A 150 -3.98 25.93 0.96
N GLU A 151 -4.30 26.00 -0.32
CA GLU A 151 -5.64 25.78 -0.85
C GLU A 151 -5.81 24.36 -1.37
N THR A 152 -4.74 23.61 -1.63
CA THR A 152 -4.80 22.26 -2.20
C THR A 152 -5.53 21.28 -1.28
N ALA A 153 -6.58 20.65 -1.83
CA ALA A 153 -7.37 19.61 -1.21
C ALA A 153 -6.83 18.20 -1.57
N ASP A 154 -6.59 17.96 -2.86
CA ASP A 154 -6.02 16.72 -3.39
C ASP A 154 -5.17 17.00 -4.64
N ILE A 155 -4.37 16.01 -5.02
CA ILE A 155 -3.54 15.99 -6.22
C ILE A 155 -3.74 14.66 -6.95
N VAL A 156 -3.56 14.64 -8.27
CA VAL A 156 -3.50 13.42 -9.10
C VAL A 156 -2.44 13.58 -10.18
N ALA A 157 -1.80 12.48 -10.55
CA ALA A 157 -0.77 12.47 -11.58
C ALA A 157 -0.97 11.31 -12.55
N ASP A 158 -0.77 11.55 -13.84
CA ASP A 158 -0.86 10.55 -14.92
C ASP A 158 -0.35 11.15 -16.23
N ALA A 159 0.22 10.28 -17.08
CA ALA A 159 0.70 10.62 -18.42
C ALA A 159 1.66 11.82 -18.40
N GLY A 160 2.51 11.89 -17.37
CA GLY A 160 3.49 12.94 -17.18
C GLY A 160 2.92 14.29 -16.71
N ARG A 161 1.64 14.35 -16.31
CA ARG A 161 0.96 15.58 -15.88
C ARG A 161 0.58 15.48 -14.41
N LEU A 162 0.62 16.62 -13.73
CA LEU A 162 0.18 16.76 -12.33
C LEU A 162 -0.95 17.78 -12.28
N PHE A 163 -2.04 17.41 -11.63
CA PHE A 163 -3.18 18.27 -11.36
C PHE A 163 -3.38 18.42 -9.86
N GLN A 164 -3.92 19.57 -9.47
CA GLN A 164 -4.37 19.81 -8.11
C GLN A 164 -5.78 20.36 -8.11
N ARG A 165 -6.55 19.99 -7.08
CA ARG A 165 -7.83 20.62 -6.77
C ARG A 165 -7.66 21.47 -5.52
N HIS A 166 -8.12 22.71 -5.57
CA HIS A 166 -8.22 23.56 -4.39
C HIS A 166 -9.47 23.19 -3.58
N LYS A 167 -9.50 23.57 -2.30
CA LYS A 167 -10.65 23.45 -1.38
C LYS A 167 -11.89 24.19 -1.91
N SER A 168 -11.70 25.21 -2.74
CA SER A 168 -12.76 25.92 -3.47
C SER A 168 -13.33 25.13 -4.65
N GLY A 169 -12.77 23.96 -4.98
CA GLY A 169 -13.14 23.18 -6.17
C GLY A 169 -12.40 23.58 -7.45
N ALA A 170 -11.65 24.69 -7.44
CA ALA A 170 -10.84 25.11 -8.59
C ALA A 170 -9.75 24.08 -8.93
N ILE A 171 -9.57 23.79 -10.22
CA ILE A 171 -8.57 22.81 -10.71
C ILE A 171 -7.43 23.54 -11.44
N TYR A 172 -6.21 23.14 -11.13
CA TYR A 172 -5.00 23.67 -11.75
C TYR A 172 -4.14 22.53 -12.30
N GLN A 173 -3.47 22.80 -13.42
CA GLN A 173 -2.45 21.92 -14.00
C GLN A 173 -1.06 22.49 -13.74
N TYR A 174 -0.14 21.66 -13.28
CA TYR A 174 1.27 22.01 -13.16
C TYR A 174 1.91 22.17 -14.54
N ILE A 175 2.62 23.27 -14.76
CA ILE A 175 3.23 23.61 -16.06
C ILE A 175 4.76 23.78 -16.01
N GLY A 176 5.39 23.56 -14.84
CA GLY A 176 6.84 23.58 -14.66
C GLY A 176 7.31 24.61 -13.64
N GLY A 177 8.51 24.42 -13.08
CA GLY A 177 9.03 25.26 -12.01
C GLY A 177 8.09 25.27 -10.79
N ASP A 178 7.60 26.44 -10.43
CA ASP A 178 6.58 26.66 -9.39
C ASP A 178 5.23 27.13 -10.00
N ASP A 179 5.06 26.99 -11.32
CA ASP A 179 3.94 27.53 -12.07
C ASP A 179 2.78 26.54 -12.24
N TRP A 180 1.58 27.07 -12.03
CA TRP A 180 0.31 26.35 -12.14
C TRP A 180 -0.68 27.14 -12.98
N ARG A 181 -1.26 26.48 -13.98
CA ARG A 181 -2.27 27.07 -14.85
C ARG A 181 -3.67 26.68 -14.36
N PRO A 182 -4.56 27.64 -14.04
CA PRO A 182 -5.97 27.32 -13.78
C PRO A 182 -6.60 26.74 -15.04
N LEU A 183 -7.35 25.66 -14.92
CA LEU A 183 -8.13 25.15 -16.04
C LEU A 183 -9.38 26.01 -16.23
N PRO A 184 -9.61 26.60 -17.41
CA PRO A 184 -10.79 27.43 -17.67
C PRO A 184 -12.08 26.66 -17.37
N GLY A 185 -13.09 27.35 -16.87
CA GLY A 185 -14.33 26.73 -16.40
C GLY A 185 -14.16 25.83 -15.17
N GLY A 186 -12.94 25.54 -14.69
CA GLY A 186 -12.67 24.62 -13.58
C GLY A 186 -12.98 25.17 -12.19
N ASN A 187 -13.47 26.40 -12.05
CA ASN A 187 -13.87 26.97 -10.76
C ASN A 187 -15.31 26.58 -10.41
N PHE A 188 -15.53 25.28 -10.19
CA PHE A 188 -16.81 24.77 -9.72
C PHE A 188 -16.75 24.56 -8.20
N PRO A 189 -17.45 25.37 -7.39
CA PRO A 189 -17.45 25.22 -5.93
C PRO A 189 -17.91 23.84 -5.44
N GLY A 190 -18.57 23.07 -6.31
CA GLY A 190 -19.01 21.71 -6.04
C GLY A 190 -17.96 20.61 -6.27
N THR A 191 -16.81 20.85 -6.90
CA THR A 191 -15.87 19.75 -7.20
C THR A 191 -15.33 19.08 -5.94
N LYS A 192 -15.53 17.77 -5.79
CA LYS A 192 -15.12 16.95 -4.65
C LYS A 192 -14.03 15.93 -4.94
N GLN A 193 -13.80 15.61 -6.19
CA GLN A 193 -12.80 14.62 -6.62
C GLN A 193 -12.37 14.93 -8.04
N ILE A 194 -11.09 14.68 -8.33
CA ILE A 194 -10.53 14.61 -9.67
C ILE A 194 -9.94 13.21 -9.89
N ALA A 195 -9.99 12.73 -11.12
CA ALA A 195 -9.39 11.47 -11.53
C ALA A 195 -8.74 11.63 -12.91
N THR A 196 -7.64 10.93 -13.15
CA THR A 196 -6.92 11.00 -14.43
C THR A 196 -6.48 9.60 -14.85
N SER A 197 -6.49 9.35 -16.15
CA SER A 197 -5.92 8.14 -16.76
C SER A 197 -5.78 8.35 -18.27
N ASP A 198 -4.70 7.85 -18.86
CA ASP A 198 -4.40 7.92 -20.30
C ASP A 198 -4.62 9.33 -20.88
N GLY A 199 -4.10 10.35 -20.19
CA GLY A 199 -4.19 11.71 -20.70
C GLY A 199 -5.57 12.38 -20.49
N ARG A 200 -6.57 11.70 -19.92
CA ARG A 200 -7.90 12.26 -19.65
C ARG A 200 -8.01 12.77 -18.22
N LEU A 201 -8.75 13.85 -18.02
CA LEU A 201 -9.03 14.40 -16.68
C LEU A 201 -10.54 14.46 -16.47
N TYR A 202 -10.98 13.94 -15.33
CA TYR A 202 -12.37 13.92 -14.92
C TYR A 202 -12.52 14.65 -13.59
N GLN A 203 -13.70 15.20 -13.36
CA GLN A 203 -14.08 15.76 -12.07
C GLN A 203 -15.47 15.27 -11.67
N ARG A 204 -15.66 15.05 -10.36
CA ARG A 204 -16.96 14.77 -9.75
C ARG A 204 -17.36 15.92 -8.84
N HIS A 205 -18.60 16.38 -8.98
CA HIS A 205 -19.20 17.39 -8.10
C HIS A 205 -19.90 16.73 -6.89
N ASP A 206 -20.14 17.51 -5.84
CA ASP A 206 -20.95 17.10 -4.68
C ASP A 206 -22.41 16.82 -5.02
N SER A 207 -22.93 17.48 -6.06
CA SER A 207 -24.21 17.16 -6.68
C SER A 207 -24.24 15.79 -7.37
N GLY A 208 -23.10 15.10 -7.47
CA GLY A 208 -22.94 13.84 -8.18
C GLY A 208 -22.63 13.97 -9.68
N ALA A 209 -22.75 15.17 -10.25
CA ALA A 209 -22.44 15.39 -11.66
C ALA A 209 -20.98 15.06 -12.00
N ILE A 210 -20.77 14.45 -13.17
CA ILE A 210 -19.46 14.06 -13.68
C ILE A 210 -19.15 14.85 -14.95
N TYR A 211 -17.94 15.40 -15.04
CA TYR A 211 -17.47 16.10 -16.23
C TYR A 211 -16.10 15.57 -16.68
N GLN A 212 -15.86 15.57 -17.99
CA GLN A 212 -14.57 15.31 -18.60
C GLN A 212 -13.98 16.61 -19.17
N TYR A 213 -12.71 16.86 -18.91
CA TYR A 213 -12.00 17.99 -19.51
C TYR A 213 -11.72 17.70 -21.00
N THR A 214 -12.20 18.57 -21.87
CA THR A 214 -11.98 18.50 -23.34
C THR A 214 -10.86 19.43 -23.79
N GLY A 215 -10.63 20.52 -23.06
CA GLY A 215 -9.69 21.57 -23.46
C GLY A 215 -10.25 22.56 -24.48
N ASP A 216 -11.54 22.47 -24.82
CA ASP A 216 -12.18 23.38 -25.77
C ASP A 216 -12.21 24.83 -25.24
N GLU A 217 -11.97 25.79 -26.14
CA GLU A 217 -11.96 27.22 -25.78
C GLU A 217 -13.33 27.69 -25.23
N ILE A 218 -14.42 27.09 -25.74
CA ILE A 218 -15.79 27.38 -25.36
C ILE A 218 -16.40 26.10 -24.77
N GLY A 219 -16.51 26.06 -23.44
CA GLY A 219 -17.02 24.87 -22.74
C GLY A 219 -15.98 23.76 -22.58
N PRO A 220 -14.86 24.00 -21.87
CA PRO A 220 -13.74 23.05 -21.72
C PRO A 220 -14.08 21.78 -20.91
N TRP A 221 -15.33 21.64 -20.46
CA TRP A 221 -15.81 20.53 -19.65
C TRP A 221 -17.10 19.98 -20.26
N GLU A 222 -17.03 18.75 -20.73
CA GLU A 222 -18.19 18.00 -21.22
C GLU A 222 -18.90 17.35 -20.04
N ASN A 223 -20.22 17.55 -19.91
CA ASN A 223 -21.04 16.85 -18.92
C ASN A 223 -21.25 15.39 -19.36
N LEU A 224 -20.85 14.44 -18.53
CA LEU A 224 -21.06 13.01 -18.80
C LEU A 224 -22.36 12.49 -18.17
N ASP A 225 -22.70 12.97 -16.97
CA ASP A 225 -24.01 12.78 -16.35
C ASP A 225 -24.27 13.77 -15.20
N ASN A 226 -25.46 13.68 -14.61
CA ASN A 226 -25.88 14.42 -13.42
C ASN A 226 -26.53 13.50 -12.36
N PHE A 227 -26.01 12.28 -12.15
CA PHE A 227 -26.62 11.36 -11.20
C PHE A 227 -26.33 11.77 -9.74
N PRO A 228 -27.36 12.10 -8.91
CA PRO A 228 -27.13 12.67 -7.59
C PRO A 228 -26.57 11.71 -6.54
N LYS A 229 -26.47 10.41 -6.87
CA LYS A 229 -25.96 9.39 -5.98
C LYS A 229 -24.46 9.16 -6.14
N THR A 230 -23.83 9.75 -7.14
CA THR A 230 -22.41 9.51 -7.42
C THR A 230 -21.52 10.07 -6.33
N VAL A 231 -20.70 9.20 -5.73
CA VAL A 231 -19.83 9.53 -4.60
C VAL A 231 -18.35 9.23 -4.87
N ASP A 232 -18.05 8.48 -5.93
CA ASP A 232 -16.69 8.10 -6.31
C ASP A 232 -16.58 7.90 -7.83
N ILE A 233 -15.42 8.23 -8.40
CA ILE A 233 -15.05 7.96 -9.79
C ILE A 233 -13.62 7.41 -9.88
N VAL A 234 -13.41 6.42 -10.74
CA VAL A 234 -12.06 5.91 -11.08
C VAL A 234 -11.94 5.72 -12.58
N ALA A 235 -10.76 5.99 -13.12
CA ALA A 235 -10.48 5.93 -14.55
C ALA A 235 -9.36 4.93 -14.82
N ASP A 236 -9.47 4.18 -15.92
CA ASP A 236 -8.46 3.22 -16.38
C ASP A 236 -8.47 3.20 -17.93
N GLY A 237 -7.46 3.83 -18.52
CA GLY A 237 -7.39 4.07 -19.95
C GLY A 237 -8.50 5.01 -20.43
N ASP A 238 -9.30 4.51 -21.36
CA ASP A 238 -10.48 5.20 -21.90
C ASP A 238 -11.78 4.94 -21.12
N ARG A 239 -11.74 4.01 -20.16
CA ARG A 239 -12.87 3.63 -19.31
C ARG A 239 -12.98 4.55 -18.10
N LEU A 240 -14.22 4.81 -17.71
CA LEU A 240 -14.57 5.58 -16.52
C LEU A 240 -15.64 4.80 -15.76
N TYR A 241 -15.40 4.60 -14.47
CA TYR A 241 -16.34 3.96 -13.58
C TYR A 241 -16.82 4.96 -12.54
N GLN A 242 -18.07 4.78 -12.11
CA GLN A 242 -18.63 5.54 -11.01
C GLN A 242 -19.24 4.61 -9.97
N ARG A 243 -19.13 4.99 -8.70
CA ARG A 243 -19.82 4.35 -7.58
C ARG A 243 -20.89 5.28 -7.04
N HIS A 244 -22.07 4.74 -6.82
CA HIS A 244 -23.17 5.42 -6.14
C HIS A 244 -23.12 5.19 -4.64
N SER A 245 -23.72 6.10 -3.87
CA SER A 245 -23.86 5.99 -2.41
C SER A 245 -24.68 4.78 -1.96
N THR A 246 -25.45 4.18 -2.88
CA THR A 246 -26.16 2.92 -2.68
C THR A 246 -25.29 1.68 -2.92
N GLY A 247 -24.01 1.86 -3.25
CA GLY A 247 -23.07 0.79 -3.61
C GLY A 247 -23.15 0.31 -5.07
N ALA A 248 -24.05 0.88 -5.88
CA ALA A 248 -24.12 0.54 -7.30
C ALA A 248 -22.88 1.01 -8.06
N ILE A 249 -22.42 0.21 -9.01
CA ILE A 249 -21.26 0.50 -9.87
C ILE A 249 -21.74 0.56 -11.32
N TYR A 250 -21.28 1.58 -12.03
CA TYR A 250 -21.53 1.75 -13.46
C TYR A 250 -20.25 2.05 -14.23
N GLU A 251 -20.22 1.65 -15.48
CA GLU A 251 -19.19 2.00 -16.46
C GLU A 251 -19.75 2.90 -17.55
N LEU A 252 -19.00 3.94 -17.91
CA LEU A 252 -19.37 4.86 -18.97
C LEU A 252 -19.37 4.16 -20.33
N VAL A 253 -20.49 4.25 -21.03
CA VAL A 253 -20.61 3.86 -22.44
C VAL A 253 -20.60 5.13 -23.28
N ARG A 254 -19.44 5.39 -23.90
CA ARG A 254 -19.23 6.57 -24.77
C ARG A 254 -20.13 6.47 -26.00
N SER A 255 -21.18 7.28 -26.00
CA SER A 255 -22.22 7.31 -27.02
C SER A 255 -22.80 8.73 -27.11
N THR A 256 -23.65 9.00 -28.10
CA THR A 256 -24.34 10.30 -28.21
C THR A 256 -25.84 10.05 -28.13
N PRO A 257 -26.51 10.33 -26.99
CA PRO A 257 -25.96 10.80 -25.72
C PRO A 257 -25.15 9.73 -24.97
N HIS A 258 -24.28 10.14 -24.03
CA HIS A 258 -23.55 9.20 -23.16
C HIS A 258 -24.53 8.37 -22.33
N THR A 259 -24.17 7.11 -22.08
CA THR A 259 -24.97 6.20 -21.24
C THR A 259 -24.07 5.46 -20.25
N TRP A 260 -24.67 4.78 -19.29
CA TRP A 260 -23.96 4.09 -18.22
C TRP A 260 -24.44 2.65 -18.10
N ARG A 261 -23.52 1.70 -18.18
CA ARG A 261 -23.80 0.28 -18.05
C ARG A 261 -23.68 -0.14 -16.58
N PRO A 262 -24.73 -0.71 -15.96
CA PRO A 262 -24.64 -1.22 -14.60
C PRO A 262 -23.71 -2.45 -14.54
N LEU A 263 -22.82 -2.47 -13.55
CA LEU A 263 -21.89 -3.58 -13.28
C LEU A 263 -22.17 -4.27 -11.94
N ASP A 264 -22.65 -3.54 -10.94
CA ASP A 264 -23.04 -4.08 -9.64
C ASP A 264 -24.12 -3.20 -8.98
N ASN A 265 -24.83 -3.74 -7.99
CA ASN A 265 -25.81 -3.04 -7.17
C ASN A 265 -25.80 -3.50 -5.71
N ARG A 266 -24.60 -3.83 -5.19
CA ARG A 266 -24.41 -4.30 -3.82
C ARG A 266 -24.23 -3.14 -2.84
N PRO A 267 -25.09 -2.96 -1.82
CA PRO A 267 -24.96 -1.89 -0.84
C PRO A 267 -23.70 -1.98 0.02
N GLU A 268 -23.01 -3.11 0.00
CA GLU A 268 -21.78 -3.33 0.73
C GLU A 268 -20.56 -2.63 0.09
N THR A 269 -20.62 -2.22 -1.17
CA THR A 269 -19.48 -1.63 -1.89
C THR A 269 -19.01 -0.30 -1.28
N ALA A 270 -17.80 -0.32 -0.72
CA ALA A 270 -17.16 0.78 -0.01
C ALA A 270 -16.33 1.69 -0.92
N ASP A 271 -15.49 1.09 -1.77
CA ASP A 271 -14.62 1.77 -2.73
C ASP A 271 -14.40 0.89 -3.98
N ILE A 272 -13.92 1.52 -5.05
CA ILE A 272 -13.54 0.88 -6.31
C ILE A 272 -12.17 1.39 -6.74
N VAL A 273 -11.39 0.54 -7.41
CA VAL A 273 -10.12 0.94 -8.05
C VAL A 273 -9.98 0.24 -9.40
N ALA A 274 -9.35 0.89 -10.37
CA ALA A 274 -9.18 0.34 -11.71
C ALA A 274 -7.79 0.68 -12.28
N ASP A 275 -7.16 -0.30 -12.93
CA ASP A 275 -5.88 -0.15 -13.63
C ASP A 275 -5.63 -1.36 -14.54
N ALA A 276 -4.86 -1.16 -15.61
CA ALA A 276 -4.37 -2.18 -16.53
C ALA A 276 -5.46 -3.14 -17.05
N GLY A 277 -6.65 -2.64 -17.35
CA GLY A 277 -7.74 -3.50 -17.84
C GLY A 277 -8.70 -3.97 -16.75
N ARG A 278 -8.35 -3.83 -15.47
CA ARG A 278 -8.98 -4.55 -14.34
C ARG A 278 -9.74 -3.57 -13.45
N LEU A 279 -10.89 -4.02 -12.93
CA LEU A 279 -11.70 -3.28 -11.98
C LEU A 279 -11.88 -4.13 -10.72
N TYR A 280 -11.64 -3.52 -9.57
CA TYR A 280 -11.83 -4.14 -8.27
C TYR A 280 -12.79 -3.32 -7.42
N GLN A 281 -13.43 -4.01 -6.49
CA GLN A 281 -14.21 -3.37 -5.43
C GLN A 281 -13.86 -3.97 -4.09
N ARG A 282 -13.96 -3.15 -3.05
CA ARG A 282 -13.96 -3.60 -1.66
C ARG A 282 -15.33 -3.40 -1.06
N HIS A 283 -15.74 -4.32 -0.21
CA HIS A 283 -16.93 -4.18 0.62
C HIS A 283 -16.59 -3.63 2.00
N HIS A 284 -17.56 -3.01 2.68
CA HIS A 284 -17.40 -2.46 4.04
C HIS A 284 -16.96 -3.52 5.07
N ASN A 285 -17.21 -4.80 4.81
CA ASN A 285 -16.78 -5.91 5.65
C ASN A 285 -15.37 -6.41 5.34
N GLY A 286 -14.64 -5.77 4.43
CA GLY A 286 -13.27 -6.12 4.02
C GLY A 286 -13.17 -7.09 2.83
N ALA A 287 -14.28 -7.65 2.33
CA ALA A 287 -14.23 -8.54 1.17
C ALA A 287 -13.78 -7.80 -0.09
N ILE A 288 -12.95 -8.46 -0.92
CA ILE A 288 -12.40 -7.90 -2.16
C ILE A 288 -12.93 -8.72 -3.34
N TYR A 289 -13.34 -8.05 -4.41
CA TYR A 289 -13.78 -8.68 -5.63
C TYR A 289 -13.13 -8.07 -6.86
N GLU A 290 -12.93 -8.89 -7.89
CA GLU A 290 -12.49 -8.48 -9.22
C GLU A 290 -13.62 -8.67 -10.23
N TYR A 291 -13.82 -7.69 -11.11
CA TYR A 291 -14.77 -7.78 -12.19
C TYR A 291 -14.22 -8.65 -13.33
N THR A 292 -14.99 -9.66 -13.75
CA THR A 292 -14.59 -10.64 -14.77
C THR A 292 -15.09 -10.29 -16.18
N GLY A 293 -15.74 -9.13 -16.35
CA GLY A 293 -16.43 -8.76 -17.59
C GLY A 293 -17.89 -9.21 -17.67
N SER A 294 -18.30 -10.16 -16.82
CA SER A 294 -19.69 -10.66 -16.74
C SER A 294 -20.22 -10.79 -15.31
N GLY A 295 -19.37 -10.57 -14.31
CA GLY A 295 -19.71 -10.66 -12.90
C GLY A 295 -18.51 -10.38 -12.02
N TRP A 296 -18.62 -10.73 -10.74
CA TRP A 296 -17.59 -10.45 -9.73
C TRP A 296 -17.05 -11.74 -9.14
N ARG A 297 -15.72 -11.88 -9.15
CA ARG A 297 -15.00 -12.99 -8.51
C ARG A 297 -14.49 -12.52 -7.15
N ASN A 298 -14.85 -13.23 -6.08
CA ASN A 298 -14.30 -12.98 -4.76
C ASN A 298 -12.80 -13.35 -4.73
N LEU A 299 -11.97 -12.43 -4.23
CA LEU A 299 -10.53 -12.63 -4.05
C LEU A 299 -10.14 -12.76 -2.58
N ASP A 300 -10.94 -12.19 -1.68
CA ASP A 300 -10.67 -12.14 -0.25
C ASP A 300 -11.95 -11.87 0.56
N ASN A 301 -11.98 -12.33 1.82
CA ASN A 301 -13.03 -12.05 2.81
C ASN A 301 -12.47 -11.57 4.16
N ASN A 302 -11.19 -11.18 4.20
CA ASN A 302 -10.55 -10.74 5.42
C ASN A 302 -11.13 -9.41 5.92
N ARG A 303 -11.71 -9.44 7.13
CA ARG A 303 -12.37 -8.28 7.74
C ARG A 303 -11.41 -7.16 8.13
N ALA A 304 -10.11 -7.40 8.08
CA ALA A 304 -9.12 -6.40 8.40
C ALA A 304 -8.92 -5.38 7.28
N VAL A 305 -9.33 -5.66 6.04
CA VAL A 305 -9.05 -4.81 4.88
C VAL A 305 -9.82 -3.48 4.94
N VAL A 306 -9.08 -2.38 4.88
CA VAL A 306 -9.61 -1.00 4.91
C VAL A 306 -9.35 -0.19 3.64
N GLU A 307 -8.46 -0.67 2.78
CA GLU A 307 -8.05 0.01 1.54
C GLU A 307 -7.58 -1.04 0.52
N ILE A 308 -7.88 -0.78 -0.76
CA ILE A 308 -7.27 -1.45 -1.91
C ILE A 308 -6.64 -0.39 -2.81
N ALA A 309 -5.51 -0.75 -3.43
CA ALA A 309 -4.80 0.11 -4.38
C ALA A 309 -4.33 -0.73 -5.57
N THR A 310 -4.27 -0.14 -6.75
CA THR A 310 -3.85 -0.83 -7.98
C THR A 310 -3.01 0.10 -8.84
N GLY A 311 -2.04 -0.48 -9.54
CA GLY A 311 -1.14 0.21 -10.46
C GLY A 311 -0.16 -0.78 -11.08
N ASP A 312 0.21 -0.54 -12.34
CA ASP A 312 1.05 -1.44 -13.15
C ASP A 312 0.53 -2.89 -13.20
N GLY A 313 -0.79 -3.06 -13.15
CA GLY A 313 -1.48 -4.36 -13.14
C GLY A 313 -1.40 -5.15 -11.83
N LEU A 314 -0.80 -4.57 -10.80
CA LEU A 314 -0.68 -5.16 -9.47
C LEU A 314 -1.81 -4.67 -8.57
N LEU A 315 -2.28 -5.55 -7.67
CA LEU A 315 -3.30 -5.24 -6.67
C LEU A 315 -2.70 -5.37 -5.27
N TYR A 316 -2.90 -4.35 -4.46
CA TYR A 316 -2.52 -4.31 -3.06
C TYR A 316 -3.73 -4.08 -2.17
N LYS A 317 -3.61 -4.53 -0.93
CA LYS A 317 -4.57 -4.25 0.12
C LYS A 317 -3.84 -3.83 1.38
N ARG A 318 -4.48 -2.98 2.17
CA ARG A 318 -4.02 -2.61 3.51
C ARG A 318 -5.03 -3.00 4.57
N HIS A 319 -4.54 -3.56 5.66
CA HIS A 319 -5.33 -3.86 6.84
C HIS A 319 -5.42 -2.65 7.79
N PHE A 320 -6.44 -2.59 8.65
CA PHE A 320 -6.62 -1.49 9.63
C PHE A 320 -5.43 -1.36 10.60
N ASN A 321 -4.65 -2.42 10.78
CA ASN A 321 -3.47 -2.46 11.63
C ASN A 321 -2.18 -2.20 10.85
N GLY A 322 -2.25 -1.61 9.66
CA GLY A 322 -1.10 -1.18 8.86
C GLY A 322 -0.54 -2.23 7.88
N LEU A 323 -0.76 -3.53 8.12
CA LEU A 323 -0.20 -4.59 7.26
C LEU A 323 -0.56 -4.38 5.77
N ILE A 324 0.44 -4.51 4.90
CA ILE A 324 0.27 -4.42 3.44
C ILE A 324 0.42 -5.82 2.83
N PHE A 325 -0.45 -6.17 1.90
CA PHE A 325 -0.32 -7.39 1.11
C PHE A 325 -0.42 -7.10 -0.39
N GLY A 326 0.34 -7.83 -1.20
CA GLY A 326 0.26 -7.80 -2.65
C GLY A 326 -0.33 -9.09 -3.20
N TYR A 327 -1.25 -8.99 -4.16
CA TYR A 327 -1.90 -10.13 -4.80
C TYR A 327 -1.04 -10.67 -5.94
N THR A 328 -0.75 -11.97 -5.93
CA THR A 328 0.08 -12.63 -6.95
C THR A 328 -0.71 -13.15 -8.15
N GLY A 329 -2.04 -12.98 -8.15
CA GLY A 329 -2.95 -13.64 -9.09
C GLY A 329 -3.63 -14.89 -8.51
N SER A 330 -3.08 -15.46 -7.44
CA SER A 330 -3.63 -16.64 -6.75
C SER A 330 -3.62 -16.55 -5.23
N THR A 331 -2.70 -15.78 -4.65
CA THR A 331 -2.60 -15.61 -3.19
C THR A 331 -2.17 -14.19 -2.82
N TRP A 332 -2.26 -13.86 -1.55
CA TRP A 332 -1.81 -12.60 -0.96
C TRP A 332 -0.50 -12.83 -0.22
N LEU A 333 0.55 -12.08 -0.59
CA LEU A 333 1.84 -12.10 0.10
C LEU A 333 2.01 -10.85 0.96
N LEU A 334 2.51 -11.02 2.18
CA LEU A 334 2.85 -9.91 3.07
C LEU A 334 3.96 -9.06 2.45
N ARG A 335 3.71 -7.76 2.29
CA ARG A 335 4.67 -6.78 1.76
C ARG A 335 5.28 -5.92 2.85
N ASP A 336 4.52 -5.65 3.89
CA ASP A 336 4.99 -4.92 5.05
C ASP A 336 4.12 -5.24 6.27
N ASP A 337 4.76 -5.29 7.42
CA ASP A 337 4.16 -5.58 8.72
C ASP A 337 4.10 -4.36 9.65
N ASN A 338 4.45 -3.16 9.16
CA ASN A 338 4.46 -1.96 9.98
C ASN A 338 3.03 -1.52 10.34
N ASN A 339 2.81 -1.23 11.62
CA ASN A 339 1.48 -0.85 12.11
C ASN A 339 1.11 0.63 11.86
N LYS A 340 2.03 1.41 11.30
CA LYS A 340 1.84 2.85 11.06
C LYS A 340 1.34 3.16 9.66
N THR A 341 1.28 2.20 8.75
CA THR A 341 0.87 2.44 7.37
C THR A 341 -0.56 2.99 7.30
N ALA A 342 -0.70 4.18 6.71
CA ALA A 342 -1.95 4.91 6.58
C ALA A 342 -2.46 5.00 5.14
N LYS A 343 -1.58 4.91 4.14
CA LYS A 343 -1.92 4.92 2.71
C LYS A 343 -0.91 4.09 1.90
N VAL A 344 -1.38 3.49 0.81
CA VAL A 344 -0.56 2.81 -0.20
C VAL A 344 -0.73 3.50 -1.55
N GLU A 345 0.35 3.59 -2.33
CA GLU A 345 0.36 4.18 -3.68
C GLU A 345 1.30 3.37 -4.59
N THR A 346 0.95 3.21 -5.87
CA THR A 346 1.69 2.33 -6.80
C THR A 346 1.81 2.97 -8.17
N SER A 347 3.02 2.99 -8.73
CA SER A 347 3.26 3.47 -10.09
C SER A 347 4.70 3.15 -10.52
N GLY A 348 4.92 2.92 -11.82
CA GLY A 348 6.25 2.72 -12.40
C GLY A 348 6.97 1.48 -11.88
N GLY A 349 6.23 0.46 -11.42
CA GLY A 349 6.77 -0.74 -10.79
C GLY A 349 7.20 -0.55 -9.33
N HIS A 350 6.91 0.60 -8.73
CA HIS A 350 7.21 0.89 -7.32
C HIS A 350 5.95 0.78 -6.47
N LEU A 351 6.11 0.22 -5.27
CA LEU A 351 5.14 0.32 -4.17
C LEU A 351 5.62 1.36 -3.17
N TYR A 352 4.77 2.35 -2.89
CA TYR A 352 5.00 3.37 -1.88
C TYR A 352 4.02 3.19 -0.73
N GLN A 353 4.48 3.56 0.46
CA GLN A 353 3.61 3.67 1.61
C GLN A 353 3.84 4.98 2.35
N MET A 354 2.76 5.51 2.91
CA MET A 354 2.80 6.65 3.82
C MET A 354 2.34 6.19 5.20
N HIS A 355 3.14 6.49 6.21
CA HIS A 355 2.78 6.24 7.61
C HIS A 355 1.87 7.36 8.15
N ASP A 356 1.12 7.07 9.22
CA ASP A 356 0.29 8.03 9.95
C ASP A 356 1.11 9.21 10.55
N THR A 357 2.40 8.98 10.78
CA THR A 357 3.37 10.01 11.18
C THR A 357 3.77 10.94 10.02
N GLY A 358 3.37 10.69 8.78
CA GLY A 358 3.77 11.43 7.58
C GLY A 358 5.05 10.93 6.90
N ALA A 359 5.70 9.90 7.46
CA ALA A 359 6.88 9.30 6.84
C ALA A 359 6.51 8.56 5.55
N ILE A 360 7.39 8.60 4.55
CA ILE A 360 7.18 7.97 3.24
C ILE A 360 8.26 6.93 3.02
N TYR A 361 7.85 5.74 2.57
CA TYR A 361 8.75 4.66 2.21
C TYR A 361 8.45 4.15 0.81
N ARG A 362 9.48 3.57 0.18
CA ARG A 362 9.38 2.84 -1.09
C ARG A 362 9.89 1.41 -0.90
N GLU A 363 9.15 0.43 -1.38
CA GLU A 363 9.61 -0.97 -1.41
C GLU A 363 10.85 -1.06 -2.31
N ARG A 364 11.91 -1.70 -1.81
CA ARG A 364 13.08 -1.99 -2.65
C ARG A 364 12.72 -3.13 -3.61
N PRO A 365 13.15 -3.06 -4.88
CA PRO A 365 12.91 -4.15 -5.83
C PRO A 365 13.37 -5.50 -5.29
N VAL A 366 12.49 -6.50 -5.39
CA VAL A 366 12.68 -7.89 -4.89
C VAL A 366 13.18 -8.82 -5.98
#